data_AF-A0A1I1RUE9-F1
#
_entry.id   AF-A0A1I1RUE9-F1
#
_cell.length_a   1.000
_cell.length_b   1.000
_cell.length_c   1.000
_cell.angle_alpha   90.00
_cell.angle_beta   90.00
_cell.angle_gamma   90.00
#
_symmetry.space_group_name_H-M   'P 1'
#
loop_
_entity.id
_entity.type
_entity.pdbx_description
1 polymer ?
#
loop_
_entity_poly.entity_id
_entity_poly.type
_entity_poly.pdbx_seq_one_letter_code
_entity_poly.pdbx_strand_id
1 'polypeptide(L)'
;MVYEENVRVFLKRDLGIFAIHAGRHKKDLVAEHLDQLTIFNVDVPKIKYAEKLTTCVGKAIAACTDKSRKILTSVYLLDHLNRIAMKEIGYGQSRYWELKQIALDEFMDNFAKYQKQIGLEPAFKLVK
;
A
#
# COMPACT_ATOMS: atom_id res chain seq x y z
N MET A 1 14.72 -4.10 -18.56
CA MET A 1 13.32 -3.74 -18.88
C MET A 1 12.58 -3.63 -17.56
N VAL A 2 12.08 -2.45 -17.20
CA VAL A 2 11.32 -2.27 -15.95
C VAL A 2 9.91 -2.75 -16.21
N TYR A 3 9.41 -3.67 -15.38
CA TYR A 3 8.06 -4.21 -15.53
C TYR A 3 7.04 -3.19 -15.00
N GLU A 4 5.99 -2.91 -15.76
CA GLU A 4 4.92 -2.02 -15.31
C GLU A 4 3.85 -2.83 -14.57
N GLU A 5 3.53 -2.42 -13.35
CA GLU A 5 2.54 -3.09 -12.52
C GLU A 5 1.41 -2.13 -12.19
N ASN A 6 0.16 -2.55 -12.43
CA ASN A 6 -0.99 -1.73 -12.14
C ASN A 6 -1.16 -1.57 -10.62
N VAL A 7 -1.23 -0.33 -10.13
CA VAL A 7 -1.31 -0.02 -8.70
C VAL A 7 -2.45 -0.76 -7.99
N ARG A 8 -3.58 -0.95 -8.67
CA ARG A 8 -4.74 -1.65 -8.09
C ARG A 8 -4.47 -3.15 -7.98
N VAL A 9 -3.80 -3.72 -8.97
CA VAL A 9 -3.42 -5.15 -8.97
C VAL A 9 -2.36 -5.38 -7.90
N PHE A 10 -1.32 -4.55 -7.85
CA PHE A 10 -0.31 -4.59 -6.81
C PHE A 10 -0.92 -4.55 -5.41
N LEU A 11 -1.71 -3.52 -5.11
CA LEU A 11 -2.29 -3.34 -3.77
C LEU A 11 -3.23 -4.49 -3.37
N LYS A 12 -4.01 -5.01 -4.32
CA LYS A 12 -5.02 -6.04 -4.03
C LYS A 12 -4.41 -7.44 -3.93
N ARG A 13 -3.52 -7.80 -4.86
CA ARG A 13 -3.01 -9.15 -5.05
C ARG A 13 -1.59 -9.31 -4.55
N ASP A 14 -0.66 -8.50 -5.04
CA ASP A 14 0.77 -8.77 -4.89
C ASP A 14 1.34 -8.29 -3.55
N LEU A 15 0.78 -7.21 -3.00
CA LEU A 15 1.15 -6.67 -1.69
C LEU A 15 1.00 -7.72 -0.57
N GLY A 16 0.01 -8.59 -0.67
CA GLY A 16 -0.18 -9.68 0.30
C GLY A 16 0.99 -10.66 0.33
N ILE A 17 1.57 -10.97 -0.84
CA ILE A 17 2.72 -11.87 -0.95
C ILE A 17 3.96 -11.23 -0.29
N PHE A 18 4.20 -9.95 -0.57
CA PHE A 18 5.30 -9.22 0.07
C PHE A 18 5.10 -9.06 1.58
N ALA A 19 3.86 -8.81 2.04
CA ALA A 19 3.55 -8.77 3.46
C ALA A 19 3.90 -10.10 4.13
N ILE A 20 3.46 -11.24 3.56
CA ILE A 20 3.78 -12.57 4.09
C ILE A 20 5.30 -12.81 4.14
N HIS A 21 6.03 -12.45 3.09
CA HIS A 21 7.50 -12.58 3.07
C HIS A 21 8.21 -11.68 4.09
N ALA A 22 7.59 -10.56 4.47
CA ALA A 22 8.07 -9.68 5.55
C ALA A 22 7.59 -10.14 6.94
N GLY A 23 6.86 -11.25 7.05
CA GLY A 23 6.25 -11.71 8.30
C GLY A 23 5.09 -10.84 8.77
N ARG A 24 4.40 -10.12 7.89
CA ARG A 24 3.32 -9.18 8.24
C ARG A 24 2.00 -9.59 7.57
N HIS A 25 0.88 -9.19 8.15
CA HIS A 25 -0.40 -9.17 7.44
C HIS A 25 -0.62 -7.82 6.74
N LYS A 26 -1.39 -7.79 5.65
CA LYS A 26 -1.74 -6.52 4.95
C LYS A 26 -2.34 -5.48 5.91
N LYS A 27 -3.16 -5.90 6.86
CA LYS A 27 -3.77 -5.03 7.89
C LYS A 27 -2.75 -4.39 8.83
N ASP A 28 -1.56 -4.95 8.95
CA ASP A 28 -0.53 -4.43 9.85
C ASP A 28 0.18 -3.21 9.25
N LEU A 29 0.06 -3.00 7.93
CA LEU A 29 0.66 -1.88 7.20
C LEU A 29 0.12 -0.50 7.60
N VAL A 30 -0.96 -0.46 8.38
CA VAL A 30 -1.55 0.78 8.93
C VAL A 30 -1.23 0.98 10.41
N ALA A 31 -0.47 0.07 11.04
CA ALA A 31 -0.08 0.23 12.43
C ALA A 31 0.88 1.41 12.61
N GLU A 32 0.71 2.17 13.69
CA GLU A 32 1.58 3.30 14.06
C GLU A 32 3.06 2.90 14.25
N HIS A 33 3.32 1.61 14.49
CA HIS A 33 4.65 1.06 14.72
C HIS A 33 5.03 -0.05 13.74
N LEU A 34 4.72 0.12 12.45
CA LEU A 34 5.06 -0.84 11.38
C LEU A 34 6.54 -1.25 11.38
N ASP A 35 7.45 -0.32 11.68
CA ASP A 35 8.90 -0.54 11.71
C ASP A 35 9.31 -1.53 12.84
N GLN A 36 8.49 -1.68 13.87
CA GLN A 36 8.72 -2.57 15.01
C GLN A 36 8.14 -3.98 14.81
N LEU A 37 7.36 -4.21 13.75
CA LEU A 37 6.77 -5.50 13.41
C LEU A 37 7.73 -6.41 12.62
N THR A 38 9.03 -6.19 12.75
CA THR A 38 10.05 -6.97 12.05
C THR A 38 10.20 -8.31 12.77
N ILE A 39 9.63 -9.36 12.19
CA ILE A 39 9.56 -10.69 12.84
C ILE A 39 10.84 -11.50 12.61
N PHE A 40 11.56 -11.22 11.53
CA PHE A 40 12.65 -12.08 11.07
C PHE A 40 13.99 -11.37 11.20
N ASN A 41 14.77 -11.73 12.21
CA ASN A 41 16.18 -11.34 12.32
C ASN A 41 17.05 -12.23 11.39
N VAL A 42 16.66 -12.32 10.12
CA VAL A 42 17.20 -13.27 9.16
C VAL A 42 17.83 -12.51 7.99
N ASP A 43 19.11 -12.77 7.72
CA ASP A 43 19.84 -12.12 6.62
C ASP A 43 19.53 -12.76 5.26
N VAL A 44 18.25 -12.82 4.90
CA VAL A 44 17.80 -13.32 3.59
C VAL A 44 17.41 -12.12 2.74
N PRO A 45 18.09 -11.85 1.60
CA PRO A 45 17.85 -10.67 0.77
C PRO A 45 16.38 -10.48 0.36
N LYS A 46 15.66 -11.57 0.08
CA LYS A 46 14.23 -11.53 -0.28
C LYS A 46 13.34 -11.03 0.85
N ILE A 47 13.62 -11.43 2.10
CA ILE A 47 12.88 -11.00 3.29
C ILE A 47 13.16 -9.51 3.54
N LYS A 48 14.44 -9.11 3.53
CA LYS A 48 14.83 -7.69 3.67
C LYS A 48 14.20 -6.78 2.63
N TYR A 49 14.14 -7.24 1.37
CA TYR A 49 13.47 -6.50 0.31
C TYR A 49 11.97 -6.37 0.58
N ALA A 50 11.30 -7.46 0.95
CA ALA A 50 9.87 -7.45 1.28
C ALA A 50 9.57 -6.54 2.48
N GLU A 51 10.41 -6.52 3.51
CA GLU A 51 10.31 -5.61 4.66
C GLU A 51 10.46 -4.15 4.26
N LYS A 52 11.47 -3.81 3.46
CA LYS A 52 11.65 -2.44 2.94
C LYS A 52 10.45 -2.01 2.09
N LEU A 53 9.98 -2.88 1.20
CA LEU A 53 8.84 -2.59 0.33
C LEU A 53 7.55 -2.39 1.12
N THR A 54 7.22 -3.29 2.04
CA THR A 54 6.01 -3.20 2.86
C THR A 54 6.05 -1.99 3.80
N THR A 55 7.22 -1.67 4.36
CA THR A 55 7.43 -0.45 5.14
C THR A 55 7.22 0.80 4.29
N CYS A 56 7.75 0.83 3.07
CA CYS A 56 7.53 1.91 2.12
C CYS A 56 6.05 2.10 1.79
N VAL A 57 5.32 1.00 1.56
CA VAL A 57 3.86 1.02 1.32
C VAL A 57 3.11 1.57 2.51
N GLY A 58 3.40 1.11 3.73
CA GLY A 58 2.75 1.61 4.95
C GLY A 58 2.99 3.10 5.17
N LYS A 59 4.24 3.57 5.01
CA LYS A 59 4.59 5.00 5.09
C LYS A 59 3.88 5.84 4.02
N ALA A 60 3.78 5.31 2.80
CA ALA A 60 3.07 5.99 1.71
C ALA A 60 1.56 6.13 2.00
N ILE A 61 0.92 5.09 2.52
CA ILE A 61 -0.50 5.12 2.91
C ILE A 61 -0.72 6.07 4.10
N ALA A 62 0.16 6.04 5.09
CA ALA A 62 0.08 6.92 6.26
C ALA A 62 0.17 8.41 5.89
N ALA A 63 0.99 8.75 4.89
CA ALA A 63 1.19 10.10 4.38
C ALA A 63 0.05 10.63 3.48
N CYS A 64 -0.88 9.77 3.05
CA CYS A 64 -2.05 10.20 2.30
C CYS A 64 -3.02 11.00 3.18
N THR A 65 -3.93 11.74 2.55
CA THR A 65 -5.00 12.43 3.29
C THR A 65 -5.88 11.43 4.02
N ASP A 66 -6.58 11.86 5.08
CA ASP A 66 -7.42 10.95 5.88
C ASP A 66 -8.46 10.19 5.04
N LYS A 67 -9.05 10.87 4.05
CA LYS A 67 -10.01 10.26 3.12
C LYS A 67 -9.34 9.21 2.25
N SER A 68 -8.22 9.54 1.61
CA SER A 68 -7.47 8.62 0.77
C SER A 68 -7.00 7.39 1.55
N ARG A 69 -6.46 7.61 2.75
CA ARG A 69 -6.02 6.55 3.66
C ARG A 69 -7.19 5.62 4.02
N LYS A 70 -8.36 6.15 4.37
CA LYS A 70 -9.56 5.32 4.62
C LYS A 70 -9.95 4.48 3.41
N ILE A 71 -9.96 5.06 2.20
CA ILE A 71 -10.25 4.32 0.97
C ILE A 71 -9.24 3.20 0.75
N LEU A 72 -7.94 3.52 0.83
CA LEU A 72 -6.85 2.59 0.60
C LEU A 72 -6.92 1.42 1.59
N THR A 73 -7.06 1.73 2.87
CA THR A 73 -7.15 0.73 3.93
C THR A 73 -8.38 -0.16 3.77
N SER A 74 -9.59 0.43 3.69
CA SER A 74 -10.82 -0.36 3.61
C SER A 74 -10.83 -1.24 2.36
N VAL A 75 -10.50 -0.70 1.18
CA VAL A 75 -10.67 -1.42 -0.09
C VAL A 75 -9.52 -2.39 -0.38
N TYR A 76 -8.28 -2.04 -0.05
CA TYR A 76 -7.10 -2.79 -0.50
C TYR A 76 -6.38 -3.55 0.60
N LEU A 77 -6.39 -3.05 1.84
CA LEU A 77 -5.76 -3.75 2.97
C LEU A 77 -6.72 -4.69 3.69
N LEU A 78 -7.97 -4.26 3.85
CA LEU A 78 -9.04 -5.03 4.50
C LEU A 78 -9.96 -5.75 3.51
N ASP A 79 -9.75 -5.55 2.21
CA ASP A 79 -10.53 -6.19 1.13
C ASP A 79 -12.05 -5.96 1.25
N HIS A 80 -12.50 -4.85 1.84
CA HIS A 80 -13.91 -4.50 1.91
C HIS A 80 -14.48 -4.21 0.52
N LEU A 81 -15.75 -4.56 0.32
CA LEU A 81 -16.48 -4.18 -0.87
C LEU A 81 -16.55 -2.65 -0.99
N ASN A 82 -16.36 -2.11 -2.21
CA ASN A 82 -16.46 -0.67 -2.47
C ASN A 82 -17.79 -0.08 -1.95
N ARG A 83 -18.89 -0.84 -2.00
CA ARG A 83 -20.19 -0.42 -1.46
C ARG A 83 -20.17 -0.17 0.05
N ILE A 84 -19.40 -0.95 0.80
CA ILE A 84 -19.25 -0.79 2.26
C ILE A 84 -18.40 0.44 2.55
N ALA A 85 -17.20 0.51 1.95
CA ALA A 85 -16.30 1.66 2.11
C ALA A 85 -16.98 2.98 1.69
N MET A 86 -17.76 2.98 0.62
CA MET A 86 -18.53 4.14 0.18
C MET A 86 -19.54 4.63 1.22
N LYS A 87 -20.24 3.71 1.89
CA LYS A 87 -21.17 4.05 2.98
C LYS A 87 -20.42 4.65 4.18
N GLU A 88 -19.28 4.08 4.55
CA GLU A 88 -18.46 4.56 5.67
C GLU A 88 -17.93 5.98 5.45
N ILE A 89 -17.59 6.33 4.21
CA ILE A 89 -17.02 7.64 3.86
C ILE A 89 -18.14 8.67 3.58
N GLY A 90 -19.36 8.22 3.31
CA GLY A 90 -20.54 9.08 3.19
C GLY A 90 -20.70 9.79 1.83
N TYR A 91 -20.22 9.20 0.74
CA TYR A 91 -20.34 9.77 -0.61
C TYR A 91 -21.18 8.91 -1.55
N GLY A 92 -21.84 9.55 -2.51
CA GLY A 92 -22.51 8.87 -3.62
C GLY A 92 -21.52 8.20 -4.59
N GLN A 93 -22.02 7.30 -5.43
CA GLN A 93 -21.21 6.42 -6.28
C GLN A 93 -20.19 7.17 -7.17
N SER A 94 -20.62 8.17 -7.93
CA SER A 94 -19.72 8.91 -8.85
C SER A 94 -18.60 9.61 -8.09
N ARG A 95 -18.95 10.31 -7.00
CA ARG A 95 -17.98 11.02 -6.15
C ARG A 95 -17.01 10.05 -5.46
N TYR A 96 -17.47 8.88 -5.06
CA TYR A 96 -16.62 7.85 -4.48
C TYR A 96 -15.58 7.33 -5.47
N TRP A 97 -15.96 7.11 -6.73
CA TRP A 97 -15.01 6.64 -7.75
C TRP A 97 -13.91 7.67 -8.06
N GLU A 98 -14.27 8.96 -8.09
CA GLU A 98 -13.29 10.06 -8.19
C GLU A 98 -12.32 10.06 -7.00
N LEU A 99 -12.86 10.02 -5.78
CA LEU A 99 -12.04 9.99 -4.56
C LEU A 99 -11.12 8.77 -4.51
N LYS A 100 -11.55 7.64 -5.06
CA LYS A 100 -10.72 6.45 -5.18
C LYS A 100 -9.57 6.64 -6.17
N GLN A 101 -9.75 7.35 -7.27
CA GLN A 101 -8.62 7.70 -8.15
C GLN A 101 -7.64 8.63 -7.43
N ILE A 102 -8.15 9.67 -6.76
CA ILE A 102 -7.33 10.60 -5.98
C ILE A 102 -6.51 9.84 -4.93
N ALA A 103 -7.12 8.86 -4.25
CA ALA A 103 -6.44 8.05 -3.26
C ALA A 103 -5.28 7.21 -3.84
N LEU A 104 -5.47 6.64 -5.03
CA LEU A 104 -4.41 5.91 -5.72
C LEU A 104 -3.29 6.83 -6.19
N ASP A 105 -3.63 8.04 -6.65
CA ASP A 105 -2.68 9.04 -7.11
C ASP A 105 -1.81 9.54 -5.95
N GLU A 106 -2.44 9.94 -4.84
CA GLU A 106 -1.73 10.32 -3.61
C GLU A 106 -0.82 9.20 -3.11
N PHE A 107 -1.29 7.95 -3.17
CA PHE A 107 -0.47 6.80 -2.79
C PHE A 107 0.75 6.66 -3.70
N MET A 108 0.58 6.71 -5.02
CA MET A 108 1.69 6.56 -5.98
C MET A 108 2.74 7.66 -5.81
N ASP A 109 2.31 8.91 -5.61
CA ASP A 109 3.22 10.04 -5.38
C ASP A 109 4.01 9.88 -4.08
N ASN A 110 3.32 9.52 -2.99
CA ASN A 110 3.96 9.27 -1.71
C ASN A 110 4.89 8.06 -1.76
N PHE A 111 4.48 6.97 -2.44
CA PHE A 111 5.29 5.78 -2.60
C PHE A 111 6.58 6.09 -3.37
N ALA A 112 6.50 6.81 -4.49
CA ALA A 112 7.68 7.23 -5.24
C ALA A 112 8.62 8.11 -4.40
N LYS A 113 8.08 8.99 -3.55
CA LYS A 113 8.87 9.80 -2.61
C LYS A 113 9.61 8.92 -1.59
N TYR A 114 8.91 8.02 -0.91
CA TYR A 114 9.52 7.15 0.10
C TYR A 114 10.50 6.14 -0.51
N GLN A 115 10.21 5.60 -1.69
CA GLN A 115 11.12 4.72 -2.44
C GLN A 115 12.49 5.37 -2.63
N LYS A 116 12.52 6.63 -3.08
CA LYS A 116 13.76 7.39 -3.25
C LYS A 116 14.48 7.61 -1.93
N GLN A 117 13.75 7.92 -0.85
CA GLN A 117 14.36 8.17 0.47
C GLN A 117 15.05 6.93 1.04
N ILE A 118 14.50 5.74 0.84
CA ILE A 118 15.06 4.49 1.39
C ILE A 118 15.97 3.73 0.40
N GLY A 119 16.17 4.27 -0.81
CA GLY A 119 16.93 3.60 -1.87
C GLY A 119 16.31 2.28 -2.32
N LEU A 120 14.97 2.19 -2.38
CA LEU A 120 14.28 1.01 -2.85
C LEU A 120 14.11 1.05 -4.37
N GLU A 121 14.75 0.11 -5.07
CA GLU A 121 14.64 -0.08 -6.51
C GLU A 121 13.94 -1.41 -6.81
N PRO A 122 12.59 -1.42 -6.88
CA PRO A 122 11.87 -2.61 -7.29
C PRO A 122 12.11 -2.91 -8.77
N ALA A 123 12.04 -4.19 -9.13
CA ALA A 123 12.04 -4.63 -10.54
C ALA A 123 10.79 -4.17 -11.33
N PHE A 124 9.85 -3.50 -10.64
CA PHE A 124 8.61 -3.00 -11.19
C PHE A 124 8.44 -1.50 -10.93
N LYS A 125 7.63 -0.86 -11.78
CA LYS A 125 7.15 0.51 -11.59
C LYS A 125 5.64 0.51 -11.53
N LEU A 126 5.08 1.20 -10.55
CA LEU A 126 3.62 1.33 -10.44
C LEU A 126 3.07 2.26 -11.52
N VAL A 127 2.00 1.81 -12.18
CA VAL A 127 1.23 2.56 -13.18
C VAL A 127 -0.28 2.47 -12.87
N LYS A 128 -1.10 3.32 -13.51
CA LYS A 128 -2.55 3.38 -13.24
C LYS A 128 -3.35 2.28 -13.92
#